data_AF-A0A7S1WTQ9-F1
#
_entry.id   AF-A0A7S1WTQ9-F1
#
_cell.length_a   1.000
_cell.length_b   1.000
_cell.length_c   1.000
_cell.angle_alpha   90.00
_cell.angle_beta   90.00
_cell.angle_gamma   90.00
#
_symmetry.space_group_name_H-M   'P 1'
#
loop_
_entity.id
_entity.type
_entity.pdbx_description
1 polymer ?
#
loop_
_entity_poly.entity_id
_entity_poly.type
_entity_poly.pdbx_seq_one_letter_code
_entity_poly.pdbx_strand_id
1 'polypeptide(L)'
;ASWLAGCSASCARGVVEEEGAACAEPGGLVSDACCLIQQGYLAATGARREPPSAAEPQVCGADLAEAVNATAERSLESGDLPFVVDWDSLRKHAAQVMMKHRRTTRTRSPLLPEHALAAAKGPQKPENRSHGPTRSSAKTRTKRRRSGPILWLHIHKAAGSFTCKLARIAQEHIVLPHSNCNWKAHDMYTASGKADSFGIPCSKRLAYFQMGGFSWGQIERELFPTDRCWGDFTYGAMLREPLSLMRSMMNFHPNIGKGFVESLRSEIDNPRTTGRTQFPNWKIMDNYAVRLLAPALEVPAGKITEEHYLMAKSTLSHFGHVQRLEDMPHNAGTLFHRLGWPAGMEAFIHHRVNGDSTQHQYDFTLEEAEWLKSINRYDIALYESYR
;
A
#
# COMPACT_ATOMS: atom_id res chain seq x y z
N ALA A 1 45.91 10.03 -30.92
CA ALA A 1 45.80 8.74 -31.61
C ALA A 1 46.36 7.65 -30.70
N SER A 2 45.90 6.40 -30.81
CA SER A 2 46.00 5.37 -29.76
C SER A 2 45.16 5.67 -28.50
N TRP A 3 44.73 4.60 -27.80
CA TRP A 3 44.00 4.61 -26.51
C TRP A 3 42.64 5.34 -26.40
N LEU A 4 41.85 5.41 -27.49
CA LEU A 4 40.44 5.86 -27.44
C LEU A 4 39.45 4.95 -28.20
N ALA A 5 39.72 3.64 -28.21
CA ALA A 5 38.79 2.61 -28.71
C ALA A 5 38.82 1.41 -27.76
N GLY A 6 37.72 1.14 -27.05
CA GLY A 6 37.66 0.03 -26.08
C GLY A 6 36.30 -0.18 -25.39
N CYS A 7 35.57 0.88 -25.02
CA CYS A 7 34.36 0.78 -24.19
C CYS A 7 33.04 1.22 -24.87
N SER A 8 32.93 1.15 -26.21
CA SER A 8 31.75 1.62 -26.96
C SER A 8 31.03 0.55 -27.79
N ALA A 9 31.49 -0.70 -27.80
CA ALA A 9 30.98 -1.73 -28.73
C ALA A 9 29.93 -2.68 -28.12
N SER A 10 30.02 -2.98 -26.82
CA SER A 10 29.31 -4.13 -26.21
C SER A 10 27.82 -3.91 -25.91
N CYS A 11 27.28 -2.70 -26.07
CA CYS A 11 25.86 -2.41 -25.85
C CYS A 11 25.01 -2.42 -27.13
N ALA A 12 25.57 -2.80 -28.29
CA ALA A 12 24.95 -2.57 -29.60
C ALA A 12 24.99 -3.79 -30.55
N ARG A 13 24.73 -5.00 -30.02
CA ARG A 13 24.09 -6.13 -30.74
C ARG A 13 23.76 -7.27 -29.78
N GLY A 14 22.47 -7.59 -29.65
CA GLY A 14 21.99 -8.84 -29.07
C GLY A 14 21.58 -9.79 -30.18
N VAL A 15 22.40 -10.82 -30.43
CA VAL A 15 22.04 -12.02 -31.21
C VAL A 15 22.30 -13.21 -30.30
N VAL A 16 21.44 -14.22 -30.36
CA VAL A 16 21.48 -15.40 -29.50
C VAL A 16 22.44 -16.44 -30.08
N GLU A 17 23.35 -16.97 -29.27
CA GLU A 17 23.79 -18.36 -29.33
C GLU A 17 24.44 -18.79 -28.00
N GLU A 18 24.72 -20.09 -27.85
CA GLU A 18 24.99 -20.75 -26.57
C GLU A 18 26.48 -20.79 -26.20
N GLU A 19 26.81 -20.61 -24.91
CA GLU A 19 27.40 -21.64 -24.03
C GLU A 19 27.73 -21.04 -22.65
N GLY A 20 27.96 -21.90 -21.64
CA GLY A 20 27.84 -21.53 -20.22
C GLY A 20 29.14 -21.14 -19.50
N ALA A 21 29.07 -20.11 -18.66
CA ALA A 21 29.99 -19.89 -17.54
C ALA A 21 29.23 -19.28 -16.35
N ALA A 22 29.36 -19.87 -15.15
CA ALA A 22 28.69 -19.39 -13.95
C ALA A 22 29.61 -18.45 -13.13
N CYS A 23 29.16 -17.21 -12.93
CA CYS A 23 29.70 -16.28 -11.93
C CYS A 23 28.54 -15.55 -11.27
N ALA A 24 28.37 -15.73 -9.95
CA ALA A 24 27.29 -15.13 -9.18
C ALA A 24 27.87 -14.26 -8.06
N GLU A 25 27.55 -12.97 -8.09
CA GLU A 25 27.84 -12.00 -7.01
C GLU A 25 26.68 -10.98 -6.93
N PRO A 26 25.96 -10.85 -5.80
CA PRO A 26 24.73 -10.06 -5.72
C PRO A 26 24.98 -8.60 -5.30
N GLY A 27 25.34 -7.70 -6.25
CA GLY A 27 25.58 -6.28 -5.90
C GLY A 27 25.39 -5.19 -6.97
N GLY A 28 25.31 -5.51 -8.27
CA GLY A 28 25.49 -4.54 -9.37
C GLY A 28 24.64 -3.26 -9.30
N LEU A 29 23.31 -3.38 -9.21
CA LEU A 29 22.38 -2.26 -9.39
C LEU A 29 22.59 -1.05 -8.45
N VAL A 30 23.06 -1.27 -7.22
CA VAL A 30 23.34 -0.17 -6.28
C VAL A 30 24.72 0.45 -6.55
N SER A 31 25.71 -0.37 -6.89
CA SER A 31 27.05 0.07 -7.29
C SER A 31 26.99 0.98 -8.53
N ASP A 32 26.26 0.56 -9.56
CA ASP A 32 26.15 1.30 -10.83
C ASP A 32 25.46 2.65 -10.65
N ALA A 33 24.39 2.70 -9.85
CA ALA A 33 23.69 3.94 -9.51
C ALA A 33 24.61 4.93 -8.77
N CYS A 34 25.34 4.49 -7.75
CA CYS A 34 26.31 5.31 -7.03
C CYS A 34 27.44 5.80 -7.94
N CYS A 35 27.97 4.94 -8.81
CA CYS A 35 29.02 5.28 -9.77
C CYS A 35 28.57 6.37 -10.76
N LEU A 36 27.35 6.26 -11.30
CA LEU A 36 26.77 7.25 -12.21
C LEU A 36 26.48 8.60 -11.52
N ILE A 37 26.05 8.59 -10.26
CA ILE A 37 25.86 9.82 -9.46
C ILE A 37 27.21 10.50 -9.20
N GLN A 38 28.25 9.73 -8.84
CA GLN A 38 29.60 10.27 -8.60
C GLN A 38 30.22 10.83 -9.89
N GLN A 39 30.01 10.20 -11.04
CA GLN A 39 30.43 10.75 -12.34
C GLN A 39 29.72 12.07 -12.67
N GLY A 40 28.40 12.16 -12.45
CA GLY A 40 27.65 13.40 -12.60
C GLY A 40 28.13 14.53 -11.69
N TYR A 41 28.48 14.20 -10.43
CA TYR A 41 29.03 15.16 -9.48
C TYR A 41 30.39 15.72 -9.90
N LEU A 42 31.31 14.85 -10.34
CA LEU A 42 32.63 15.27 -10.82
C LEU A 42 32.52 16.15 -12.08
N ALA A 43 31.65 15.77 -13.02
CA ALA A 43 31.38 16.55 -14.23
C ALA A 43 30.78 17.94 -13.91
N ALA A 44 29.87 18.03 -12.94
CA ALA A 44 29.22 19.29 -12.55
C ALA A 44 30.08 20.22 -11.68
N THR A 45 31.18 19.72 -11.08
CA THR A 45 32.00 20.49 -10.13
C THR A 45 33.45 20.69 -10.57
N GLY A 46 33.94 19.98 -11.59
CA GLY A 46 35.33 20.06 -12.06
C GLY A 46 36.36 19.49 -11.08
N ALA A 47 35.92 18.80 -10.01
CA ALA A 47 36.81 18.21 -9.02
C ALA A 47 37.63 17.04 -9.58
N ARG A 48 38.87 16.89 -9.12
CA ARG A 48 39.69 15.70 -9.42
C ARG A 48 39.39 14.59 -8.40
N ARG A 49 39.61 13.33 -8.80
CA ARG A 49 39.44 12.17 -7.92
C ARG A 49 40.48 12.15 -6.81
N GLU A 50 40.01 12.10 -5.57
CA GLU A 50 40.65 11.35 -4.48
C GLU A 50 39.78 10.12 -4.19
N PRO A 51 40.34 9.02 -3.65
CA PRO A 51 39.57 7.81 -3.34
C PRO A 51 38.65 8.03 -2.12
N PRO A 52 37.42 7.48 -2.10
CA PRO A 52 36.49 7.66 -0.99
C PRO A 52 36.94 6.92 0.27
N SER A 53 36.54 7.45 1.41
CA SER A 53 36.70 6.84 2.73
C SER A 53 35.61 5.81 3.03
N ALA A 54 35.91 4.86 3.92
CA ALA A 54 35.01 3.73 4.23
C ALA A 54 33.66 4.12 4.87
N ALA A 55 33.44 5.39 5.23
CA ALA A 55 32.19 5.89 5.82
C ALA A 55 31.18 6.44 4.78
N GLU A 56 31.62 6.76 3.56
CA GLU A 56 30.78 7.44 2.57
C GLU A 56 29.64 6.59 1.94
N PRO A 57 29.74 5.26 1.74
CA PRO A 57 28.67 4.48 1.10
C PRO A 57 27.30 4.59 1.80
N GLN A 58 27.30 4.77 3.12
CA GLN A 58 26.08 4.83 3.92
C GLN A 58 25.33 6.17 3.75
N VAL A 59 26.04 7.25 3.38
CA VAL A 59 25.46 8.59 3.15
C VAL A 59 24.77 8.64 1.79
N CYS A 60 25.42 8.15 0.73
CA CYS A 60 24.83 8.15 -0.62
C CYS A 60 23.53 7.35 -0.71
N GLY A 61 23.39 6.26 0.07
CA GLY A 61 22.14 5.50 0.14
C GLY A 61 20.97 6.30 0.74
N ALA A 62 21.23 7.12 1.75
CA ALA A 62 20.23 7.98 2.38
C ALA A 62 19.84 9.16 1.47
N ASP A 63 20.82 9.87 0.90
CA ASP A 63 20.58 11.00 -0.01
C ASP A 63 19.79 10.58 -1.27
N LEU A 64 20.07 9.38 -1.81
CA LEU A 64 19.32 8.82 -2.94
C LEU A 64 17.89 8.45 -2.56
N ALA A 65 17.66 7.88 -1.37
CA ALA A 65 16.32 7.59 -0.88
C ALA A 65 15.49 8.87 -0.65
N GLU A 66 16.09 9.92 -0.07
CA GLU A 66 15.45 11.24 0.06
C GLU A 66 15.09 11.83 -1.32
N ALA A 67 16.01 11.80 -2.28
CA ALA A 67 15.78 12.33 -3.63
C ALA A 67 14.69 11.56 -4.41
N VAL A 68 14.62 10.22 -4.27
CA VAL A 68 13.56 9.40 -4.87
C VAL A 68 12.19 9.71 -4.24
N ASN A 69 12.11 9.78 -2.90
CA ASN A 69 10.86 10.09 -2.20
C ASN A 69 10.37 11.50 -2.53
N ALA A 70 11.23 12.52 -2.45
CA ALA A 70 10.90 13.91 -2.78
C ALA A 70 10.60 14.15 -4.27
N THR A 71 10.87 13.17 -5.15
CA THR A 71 10.40 13.16 -6.55
C THR A 71 9.04 12.49 -6.65
N ALA A 72 8.84 11.33 -6.01
CA ALA A 72 7.59 10.59 -6.00
C ALA A 72 6.43 11.40 -5.36
N GLU A 73 6.69 12.14 -4.29
CA GLU A 73 5.70 13.02 -3.64
C GLU A 73 5.22 14.11 -4.59
N ARG A 74 6.12 14.79 -5.32
CA ARG A 74 5.73 15.85 -6.26
C ARG A 74 4.95 15.36 -7.46
N SER A 75 5.23 14.15 -7.98
CA SER A 75 4.37 13.55 -9.02
C SER A 75 3.00 13.11 -8.51
N LEU A 76 2.88 12.80 -7.21
CA LEU A 76 1.58 12.57 -6.57
C LEU A 76 0.80 13.88 -6.32
N GLU A 77 1.48 15.02 -6.26
CA GLU A 77 0.88 16.36 -6.16
C GLU A 77 0.50 16.93 -7.53
N SER A 78 1.30 16.71 -8.59
CA SER A 78 1.00 17.18 -9.95
C SER A 78 -0.04 16.32 -10.68
N GLY A 79 -0.14 15.03 -10.34
CA GLY A 79 -1.09 14.09 -10.93
C GLY A 79 -0.61 13.39 -12.21
N ASP A 80 0.63 13.59 -12.63
CA ASP A 80 1.19 13.06 -13.87
C ASP A 80 1.43 11.55 -13.84
N LEU A 81 0.95 10.84 -14.87
CA LEU A 81 1.30 9.45 -15.17
C LEU A 81 1.32 9.23 -16.70
N PRO A 82 2.14 8.31 -17.23
CA PRO A 82 3.03 7.39 -16.52
C PRO A 82 4.49 7.91 -16.40
N PHE A 83 5.22 7.39 -15.41
CA PHE A 83 6.65 7.65 -15.27
C PHE A 83 7.47 7.05 -16.43
N VAL A 84 8.09 7.91 -17.22
CA VAL A 84 9.49 7.71 -17.61
C VAL A 84 10.34 8.24 -16.45
N VAL A 85 11.41 7.54 -16.08
CA VAL A 85 12.38 8.08 -15.11
C VAL A 85 13.21 9.15 -15.80
N ASP A 86 12.89 10.43 -15.56
CA ASP A 86 13.78 11.53 -15.90
C ASP A 86 15.00 11.51 -14.98
N TRP A 87 16.02 10.77 -15.42
CA TRP A 87 17.30 10.66 -14.76
C TRP A 87 18.00 12.00 -14.56
N ASP A 88 17.76 13.01 -15.42
CA ASP A 88 18.37 14.33 -15.25
C ASP A 88 17.67 15.17 -14.19
N SER A 89 16.35 15.06 -14.03
CA SER A 89 15.66 15.63 -12.85
C SER A 89 16.05 14.94 -11.54
N LEU A 90 16.25 13.62 -11.55
CA LEU A 90 16.74 12.88 -10.38
C LEU A 90 18.19 13.29 -10.03
N ARG A 91 19.09 13.37 -11.02
CA ARG A 91 20.47 13.88 -10.87
C ARG A 91 20.50 15.30 -10.32
N LYS A 92 19.66 16.21 -10.84
CA LYS A 92 19.55 17.60 -10.36
C LYS A 92 19.11 17.65 -8.90
N HIS A 93 18.14 16.84 -8.48
CA HIS A 93 17.72 16.79 -7.08
C HIS A 93 18.77 16.17 -6.15
N ALA A 94 19.39 15.05 -6.50
CA ALA A 94 20.47 14.46 -5.71
C ALA A 94 21.63 15.46 -5.52
N ALA A 95 22.02 16.18 -6.58
CA ALA A 95 23.03 17.23 -6.50
C ALA A 95 22.61 18.41 -5.58
N GLN A 96 21.34 18.81 -5.60
CA GLN A 96 20.81 19.84 -4.70
C GLN A 96 20.77 19.40 -3.23
N VAL A 97 20.38 18.15 -2.95
CA VAL A 97 20.38 17.57 -1.59
C VAL A 97 21.80 17.53 -1.02
N MET A 98 22.77 16.95 -1.75
CA MET A 98 24.17 16.92 -1.32
C MET A 98 24.76 18.33 -1.12
N MET A 99 24.44 19.28 -2.01
CA MET A 99 24.85 20.69 -1.86
C MET A 99 24.26 21.37 -0.62
N LYS A 100 23.02 21.03 -0.25
CA LYS A 100 22.35 21.51 0.97
C LYS A 100 23.01 20.91 2.21
N HIS A 101 23.25 19.60 2.22
CA HIS A 101 23.86 18.87 3.34
C HIS A 101 25.29 19.36 3.62
N ARG A 102 26.09 19.62 2.56
CA ARG A 102 27.45 20.18 2.65
C ARG A 102 27.50 21.64 3.15
N ARG A 103 26.39 22.40 3.04
CA ARG A 103 26.28 23.75 3.65
C ARG A 103 26.01 23.66 5.16
N THR A 104 25.18 22.73 5.61
CA THR A 104 24.86 22.53 7.03
C THR A 104 26.00 21.93 7.85
N THR A 105 26.88 21.13 7.26
CA THR A 105 28.06 20.60 7.96
C THR A 105 29.19 21.62 8.09
N ARG A 106 29.30 22.60 7.18
CA ARG A 106 30.39 23.60 7.18
C ARG A 106 30.19 24.75 8.19
N THR A 107 29.02 24.88 8.81
CA THR A 107 28.66 26.00 9.70
C THR A 107 28.57 25.66 11.19
N ARG A 108 28.95 24.42 11.59
CA ARG A 108 29.01 24.01 13.00
C ARG A 108 30.45 23.85 13.49
N SER A 109 31.05 24.93 13.97
CA SER A 109 32.16 24.85 14.93
C SER A 109 31.63 24.35 16.29
N PRO A 110 32.31 23.43 16.98
CA PRO A 110 31.91 22.99 18.31
C PRO A 110 32.31 24.03 19.37
N LEU A 111 31.34 24.76 19.91
CA LEU A 111 31.53 25.54 21.13
C LEU A 111 31.20 24.66 22.35
N LEU A 112 32.21 24.39 23.18
CA LEU A 112 32.05 23.81 24.50
C LEU A 112 31.57 24.89 25.49
N PRO A 113 30.55 24.63 26.32
CA PRO A 113 30.27 25.46 27.49
C PRO A 113 31.06 24.96 28.71
N GLU A 114 31.81 25.85 29.35
CA GLU A 114 32.61 25.56 30.54
C GLU A 114 32.06 26.30 31.79
N HIS A 115 32.28 25.72 32.97
CA HIS A 115 32.07 26.27 34.33
C HIS A 115 30.65 26.67 34.81
N ALA A 116 30.22 26.04 35.92
CA ALA A 116 29.45 26.68 36.99
C ALA A 116 29.67 25.97 38.35
N LEU A 117 30.17 26.68 39.37
CA LEU A 117 30.43 26.21 40.74
C LEU A 117 30.36 27.40 41.72
N ALA A 118 29.86 27.31 42.97
CA ALA A 118 29.09 26.24 43.62
C ALA A 118 27.93 26.86 44.47
N ALA A 119 27.74 26.80 45.80
CA ALA A 119 28.46 26.15 46.91
C ALA A 119 27.56 25.89 48.15
N ALA A 120 27.86 24.80 48.87
CA ALA A 120 27.77 24.59 50.32
C ALA A 120 26.53 25.00 51.18
N LYS A 121 25.88 23.94 51.72
CA LYS A 121 25.57 23.68 53.17
C LYS A 121 24.60 24.59 53.97
N GLY A 122 23.57 23.95 54.56
CA GLY A 122 22.83 24.40 55.75
C GLY A 122 21.79 23.37 56.22
N PRO A 123 21.79 22.87 57.48
CA PRO A 123 20.92 21.74 57.89
C PRO A 123 19.76 22.13 58.83
N GLN A 124 18.59 21.49 58.70
CA GLN A 124 17.53 21.47 59.72
C GLN A 124 16.79 20.11 59.86
N LYS A 125 16.21 19.95 61.05
CA LYS A 125 15.63 18.77 61.74
C LYS A 125 14.68 17.84 60.94
N PRO A 126 14.47 16.59 61.44
CA PRO A 126 13.36 15.74 61.04
C PRO A 126 12.03 16.16 61.70
N GLU A 127 10.94 16.20 60.93
CA GLU A 127 9.57 16.15 61.47
C GLU A 127 8.95 14.77 61.17
N ASN A 128 8.38 14.14 62.20
CA ASN A 128 7.43 13.04 62.00
C ASN A 128 6.16 13.59 61.34
N ARG A 129 5.81 13.08 60.15
CA ARG A 129 4.47 13.28 59.58
C ARG A 129 3.83 11.94 59.19
N SER A 130 2.53 11.89 59.44
CA SER A 130 1.66 10.72 59.36
C SER A 130 1.59 10.10 57.96
N HIS A 131 1.19 8.84 57.90
CA HIS A 131 0.94 8.12 56.65
C HIS A 131 -0.25 8.74 55.89
N GLY A 132 0.03 9.63 54.95
CA GLY A 132 -0.94 10.05 53.94
C GLY A 132 -1.23 8.92 52.95
N PRO A 133 -2.43 8.88 52.32
CA PRO A 133 -2.75 7.85 51.34
C PRO A 133 -1.76 7.88 50.18
N THR A 134 -1.18 6.73 49.85
CA THR A 134 -0.18 6.61 48.78
C THR A 134 -0.80 7.04 47.46
N ARG A 135 -0.35 8.21 46.98
CA ARG A 135 -0.72 8.80 45.69
C ARG A 135 -0.45 7.75 44.60
N SER A 136 -1.50 7.09 44.11
CA SER A 136 -1.36 6.00 43.16
C SER A 136 -0.82 6.56 41.85
N SER A 137 0.47 6.29 41.59
CA SER A 137 1.15 6.72 40.37
C SER A 137 0.34 6.23 39.17
N ALA A 138 -0.36 7.16 38.51
CA ALA A 138 -1.25 6.85 37.41
C ALA A 138 -0.40 6.28 36.27
N LYS A 139 -0.30 4.95 36.21
CA LYS A 139 0.42 4.22 35.17
C LYS A 139 -0.23 4.57 33.84
N THR A 140 0.36 5.54 33.14
CA THR A 140 -0.08 6.01 31.83
C THR A 140 -0.26 4.78 30.96
N ARG A 141 -1.52 4.37 30.70
CA ARG A 141 -1.81 3.06 30.14
C ARG A 141 -1.37 3.06 28.68
N THR A 142 -0.13 2.66 28.45
CA THR A 142 0.57 2.73 27.16
C THR A 142 -0.36 2.24 26.07
N LYS A 143 -0.75 3.13 25.14
CA LYS A 143 -1.74 2.85 24.09
C LYS A 143 -1.27 1.59 23.39
N ARG A 144 -2.02 0.49 23.49
CA ARG A 144 -1.63 -0.82 22.96
C ARG A 144 -1.39 -0.65 21.45
N ARG A 145 -0.12 -0.58 21.04
CA ARG A 145 0.25 -0.71 19.64
C ARG A 145 -0.20 -2.10 19.18
N ARG A 146 -0.80 -2.17 18.00
CA ARG A 146 -1.05 -3.44 17.31
C ARG A 146 0.29 -4.18 17.09
N SER A 147 0.23 -5.51 17.02
CA SER A 147 1.41 -6.37 16.95
C SER A 147 2.18 -6.31 15.62
N GLY A 148 1.54 -5.84 14.54
CA GLY A 148 2.15 -5.82 13.21
C GLY A 148 1.53 -4.84 12.21
N PRO A 149 2.01 -4.84 10.95
CA PRO A 149 1.41 -4.11 9.85
C PRO A 149 0.00 -4.62 9.48
N ILE A 150 -0.72 -3.80 8.70
CA ILE A 150 -2.07 -4.14 8.20
C ILE A 150 -2.02 -4.42 6.70
N LEU A 151 -2.68 -5.51 6.28
CA LEU A 151 -3.06 -5.76 4.88
C LEU A 151 -4.57 -5.65 4.76
N TRP A 152 -5.02 -4.75 3.89
CA TRP A 152 -6.44 -4.44 3.73
C TRP A 152 -6.96 -4.89 2.36
N LEU A 153 -7.89 -5.84 2.34
CA LEU A 153 -8.54 -6.29 1.11
C LEU A 153 -9.42 -5.17 0.56
N HIS A 154 -8.99 -4.59 -0.55
CA HIS A 154 -9.67 -3.54 -1.28
C HIS A 154 -10.62 -4.19 -2.29
N ILE A 155 -11.78 -4.62 -1.81
CA ILE A 155 -12.88 -5.01 -2.70
C ILE A 155 -13.24 -3.77 -3.54
N HIS A 156 -13.18 -3.89 -4.87
CA HIS A 156 -13.31 -2.73 -5.75
C HIS A 156 -14.67 -2.03 -5.55
N LYS A 157 -14.64 -0.69 -5.43
CA LYS A 157 -15.77 0.19 -5.03
C LYS A 157 -16.31 0.02 -3.60
N ALA A 158 -15.78 -0.88 -2.76
CA ALA A 158 -15.98 -0.85 -1.31
C ALA A 158 -15.01 0.13 -0.62
N ALA A 159 -15.00 1.38 -1.09
CA ALA A 159 -14.30 2.52 -0.49
C ALA A 159 -12.79 2.39 -0.15
N GLY A 160 -12.04 1.45 -0.75
CA GLY A 160 -10.61 1.26 -0.44
C GLY A 160 -9.74 2.51 -0.67
N SER A 161 -9.98 3.30 -1.72
CA SER A 161 -9.32 4.61 -1.92
C SER A 161 -9.56 5.59 -0.75
N PHE A 162 -10.75 5.56 -0.13
CA PHE A 162 -11.08 6.35 1.05
C PHE A 162 -10.37 5.79 2.30
N THR A 163 -10.36 4.47 2.50
CA THR A 163 -9.59 3.85 3.59
C THR A 163 -8.09 4.12 3.46
N CYS A 164 -7.55 4.16 2.24
CA CYS A 164 -6.17 4.55 1.96
C CYS A 164 -5.90 6.03 2.32
N LYS A 165 -6.82 6.94 2.01
CA LYS A 165 -6.74 8.35 2.44
C LYS A 165 -6.78 8.46 3.97
N LEU A 166 -7.65 7.71 4.64
CA LEU A 166 -7.70 7.67 6.11
C LEU A 166 -6.41 7.11 6.72
N ALA A 167 -5.84 6.04 6.16
CA ALA A 167 -4.54 5.50 6.59
C ALA A 167 -3.43 6.57 6.53
N ARG A 168 -3.34 7.33 5.43
CA ARG A 168 -2.39 8.45 5.32
C ARG A 168 -2.65 9.55 6.36
N ILE A 169 -3.92 9.89 6.64
CA ILE A 169 -4.28 10.86 7.69
C ILE A 169 -3.87 10.34 9.09
N ALA A 170 -4.07 9.04 9.36
CA ALA A 170 -3.66 8.37 10.59
C ALA A 170 -2.13 8.23 10.78
N GLN A 171 -1.32 8.75 9.85
CA GLN A 171 0.14 8.63 9.82
C GLN A 171 0.62 7.17 9.65
N GLU A 172 -0.11 6.37 8.88
CA GLU A 172 0.37 5.05 8.42
C GLU A 172 1.48 5.21 7.39
N HIS A 173 2.55 4.44 7.54
CA HIS A 173 3.58 4.32 6.53
C HIS A 173 3.12 3.33 5.45
N ILE A 174 2.63 3.88 4.33
CA ILE A 174 2.06 3.10 3.24
C ILE A 174 3.17 2.38 2.47
N VAL A 175 2.94 1.12 2.10
CA VAL A 175 3.80 0.37 1.17
C VAL A 175 4.10 1.17 -0.09
N LEU A 176 5.37 1.18 -0.53
CA LEU A 176 5.79 1.81 -1.79
C LEU A 176 6.36 0.76 -2.74
N PRO A 177 6.31 0.96 -4.08
CA PRO A 177 5.52 1.97 -4.78
C PRO A 177 4.05 1.57 -4.86
N HIS A 178 3.12 2.49 -4.55
CA HIS A 178 1.68 2.19 -4.54
C HIS A 178 0.83 2.90 -5.58
N SER A 179 -0.39 2.38 -5.78
CA SER A 179 -1.56 3.10 -6.28
C SER A 179 -2.73 2.77 -5.35
N ASN A 180 -3.44 3.77 -4.80
CA ASN A 180 -4.45 3.57 -3.75
C ASN A 180 -3.99 2.66 -2.59
N CYS A 181 -2.74 2.81 -2.10
CA CYS A 181 -2.13 1.95 -1.09
C CYS A 181 -1.92 0.47 -1.50
N ASN A 182 -2.32 0.05 -2.71
CA ASN A 182 -1.95 -1.26 -3.26
C ASN A 182 -0.53 -1.24 -3.81
N TRP A 183 0.26 -2.26 -3.55
CA TRP A 183 1.62 -2.41 -4.10
C TRP A 183 1.55 -2.62 -5.62
N LYS A 184 2.06 -1.65 -6.41
CA LYS A 184 1.84 -1.54 -7.86
C LYS A 184 2.19 -2.79 -8.68
N ALA A 185 3.18 -3.56 -8.25
CA ALA A 185 3.69 -4.71 -8.97
C ALA A 185 2.96 -6.04 -8.66
N HIS A 186 2.08 -6.08 -7.65
CA HIS A 186 1.54 -7.33 -7.09
C HIS A 186 0.05 -7.28 -6.73
N ASP A 187 -0.45 -6.14 -6.29
CA ASP A 187 -1.71 -6.02 -5.54
C ASP A 187 -2.77 -5.18 -6.25
N MET A 188 -2.55 -4.89 -7.54
CA MET A 188 -3.49 -4.17 -8.41
C MET A 188 -4.56 -5.11 -8.98
N TYR A 189 -5.73 -4.57 -9.33
CA TYR A 189 -6.80 -5.31 -10.02
C TYR A 189 -6.43 -5.89 -11.39
N THR A 190 -5.29 -5.44 -11.96
CA THR A 190 -4.70 -6.00 -13.19
C THR A 190 -3.89 -7.28 -12.94
N ALA A 191 -3.63 -7.62 -11.68
CA ALA A 191 -2.97 -8.84 -11.21
C ALA A 191 -3.97 -9.97 -10.87
N SER A 192 -5.28 -9.66 -10.78
CA SER A 192 -6.33 -10.66 -10.54
C SER A 192 -6.26 -11.78 -11.59
N GLY A 193 -6.40 -13.04 -11.15
CA GLY A 193 -6.25 -14.25 -11.97
C GLY A 193 -4.83 -14.78 -12.11
N LYS A 194 -3.82 -14.08 -11.59
CA LYS A 194 -2.40 -14.32 -11.92
C LYS A 194 -1.55 -14.68 -10.70
N ALA A 195 -2.06 -15.57 -9.85
CA ALA A 195 -1.38 -16.09 -8.67
C ALA A 195 0.08 -16.47 -8.96
N ASP A 196 0.28 -17.24 -10.04
CA ASP A 196 1.58 -17.76 -10.50
C ASP A 196 2.64 -16.69 -10.81
N SER A 197 2.24 -15.45 -11.10
CA SER A 197 3.14 -14.36 -11.53
C SER A 197 3.13 -13.13 -10.63
N PHE A 198 2.07 -12.91 -9.85
CA PHE A 198 1.89 -11.74 -8.99
C PHE A 198 1.79 -12.08 -7.51
N GLY A 199 1.45 -13.33 -7.16
CA GLY A 199 1.35 -13.79 -5.78
C GLY A 199 2.71 -13.82 -5.09
N ILE A 200 2.83 -13.10 -3.98
CA ILE A 200 4.05 -13.07 -3.17
C ILE A 200 3.88 -14.02 -1.98
N PRO A 201 4.82 -14.95 -1.72
CA PRO A 201 4.84 -15.71 -0.47
C PRO A 201 4.96 -14.80 0.75
N CYS A 202 4.13 -15.04 1.77
CA CYS A 202 4.09 -14.33 3.05
C CYS A 202 5.43 -13.81 3.59
N SER A 203 6.46 -14.66 3.68
CA SER A 203 7.77 -14.29 4.20
C SER A 203 8.46 -13.18 3.40
N LYS A 204 8.33 -13.18 2.06
CA LYS A 204 8.85 -12.11 1.19
C LYS A 204 8.06 -10.82 1.36
N ARG A 205 6.73 -10.91 1.50
CA ARG A 205 5.86 -9.75 1.77
C ARG A 205 6.18 -9.12 3.14
N LEU A 206 6.36 -9.93 4.18
CA LEU A 206 6.74 -9.47 5.52
C LEU A 206 8.12 -8.80 5.50
N ALA A 207 9.12 -9.45 4.91
CA ALA A 207 10.47 -8.89 4.80
C ALA A 207 10.47 -7.54 4.06
N TYR A 208 9.64 -7.39 3.01
CA TYR A 208 9.48 -6.11 2.31
C TYR A 208 8.88 -5.01 3.19
N PHE A 209 7.84 -5.34 3.96
CA PHE A 209 7.23 -4.40 4.91
C PHE A 209 8.19 -4.02 6.05
N GLN A 210 8.96 -4.98 6.57
CA GLN A 210 9.98 -4.72 7.60
C GLN A 210 11.12 -3.84 7.06
N MET A 211 11.65 -4.15 5.87
CA MET A 211 12.73 -3.39 5.22
C MET A 211 12.31 -1.95 4.89
N GLY A 212 11.10 -1.75 4.38
CA GLY A 212 10.55 -0.42 4.12
C GLY A 212 10.02 0.29 5.38
N GLY A 213 9.96 -0.38 6.52
CA GLY A 213 9.28 0.13 7.72
C GLY A 213 7.78 0.41 7.51
N PHE A 214 7.15 -0.27 6.54
CA PHE A 214 5.75 -0.05 6.16
C PHE A 214 4.79 -0.64 7.19
N SER A 215 3.73 0.10 7.49
CA SER A 215 2.71 -0.26 8.48
C SER A 215 1.34 -0.56 7.87
N TRP A 216 1.12 -0.23 6.59
CA TRP A 216 -0.14 -0.41 5.87
C TRP A 216 0.06 -0.73 4.38
N GLY A 217 -0.75 -1.66 3.84
CA GLY A 217 -0.93 -1.86 2.40
C GLY A 217 -2.32 -2.39 2.06
N GLN A 218 -2.71 -2.28 0.78
CA GLN A 218 -3.96 -2.83 0.25
C GLN A 218 -3.74 -3.93 -0.79
N ILE A 219 -4.75 -4.78 -0.98
CA ILE A 219 -4.83 -5.82 -2.01
C ILE A 219 -6.15 -5.62 -2.78
N GLU A 220 -6.08 -5.11 -4.01
CA GLU A 220 -7.24 -4.83 -4.90
C GLU A 220 -7.44 -5.95 -5.94
N ARG A 221 -7.32 -7.20 -5.50
CA ARG A 221 -7.48 -8.46 -6.26
C ARG A 221 -7.92 -9.57 -5.30
N GLU A 222 -8.13 -10.80 -5.79
CA GLU A 222 -8.43 -11.93 -4.92
C GLU A 222 -7.29 -12.26 -3.95
N LEU A 223 -7.63 -12.72 -2.75
CA LEU A 223 -6.67 -13.06 -1.69
C LEU A 223 -6.10 -14.46 -1.93
N PHE A 224 -5.05 -14.55 -2.77
CA PHE A 224 -4.35 -15.80 -3.05
C PHE A 224 -3.92 -16.52 -1.75
N PRO A 225 -3.82 -17.87 -1.74
CA PRO A 225 -3.29 -18.61 -0.59
C PRO A 225 -1.91 -18.12 -0.11
N THR A 226 -1.07 -17.63 -1.01
CA THR A 226 0.28 -17.11 -0.71
C THR A 226 0.29 -15.82 0.12
N ASP A 227 -0.81 -15.05 0.12
CA ASP A 227 -0.94 -13.78 0.86
C ASP A 227 -1.49 -13.96 2.29
N ARG A 228 -1.74 -15.19 2.76
CA ARG A 228 -2.48 -15.50 4.00
C ARG A 228 -1.53 -15.76 5.18
N CYS A 229 -1.16 -14.69 5.87
CA CYS A 229 -0.07 -14.62 6.84
C CYS A 229 -0.60 -14.25 8.23
N TRP A 230 -1.56 -15.04 8.75
CA TRP A 230 -2.44 -14.64 9.86
C TRP A 230 -1.73 -14.28 11.20
N GLY A 231 -0.46 -14.67 11.37
CA GLY A 231 0.37 -14.27 12.53
C GLY A 231 1.20 -13.00 12.33
N ASP A 232 1.52 -12.66 11.08
CA ASP A 232 2.48 -11.60 10.72
C ASP A 232 1.79 -10.27 10.39
N PHE A 233 0.59 -10.35 9.81
CA PHE A 233 -0.21 -9.20 9.37
C PHE A 233 -1.59 -9.24 10.01
N THR A 234 -2.11 -8.06 10.41
CA THR A 234 -3.53 -7.93 10.78
C THR A 234 -4.34 -7.66 9.51
N TYR A 235 -5.33 -8.50 9.22
CA TYR A 235 -6.13 -8.38 8.00
C TYR A 235 -7.37 -7.51 8.22
N GLY A 236 -7.63 -6.63 7.24
CA GLY A 236 -8.78 -5.73 7.21
C GLY A 236 -9.59 -5.84 5.93
N ALA A 237 -10.89 -5.62 5.98
CA ALA A 237 -11.75 -5.51 4.80
C ALA A 237 -12.88 -4.48 5.02
N MET A 238 -13.25 -3.80 3.95
CA MET A 238 -14.55 -3.13 3.88
C MET A 238 -15.47 -3.95 2.98
N LEU A 239 -16.60 -4.37 3.54
CA LEU A 239 -17.74 -4.86 2.77
C LEU A 239 -18.63 -3.67 2.41
N ARG A 240 -19.45 -3.83 1.38
CA ARG A 240 -20.43 -2.85 0.92
C ARG A 240 -21.70 -3.61 0.54
N GLU A 241 -22.86 -2.98 0.67
CA GLU A 241 -24.12 -3.60 0.23
C GLU A 241 -24.01 -3.98 -1.27
N PRO A 242 -24.25 -5.26 -1.66
CA PRO A 242 -23.87 -5.74 -3.00
C PRO A 242 -24.48 -4.98 -4.18
N LEU A 243 -25.76 -4.58 -4.12
CA LEU A 243 -26.37 -3.78 -5.20
C LEU A 243 -25.77 -2.37 -5.24
N SER A 244 -25.49 -1.77 -4.09
CA SER A 244 -24.80 -0.48 -3.98
C SER A 244 -23.35 -0.54 -4.48
N LEU A 245 -22.68 -1.69 -4.35
CA LEU A 245 -21.39 -1.96 -4.97
C LEU A 245 -21.50 -2.04 -6.50
N MET A 246 -22.39 -2.87 -7.04
CA MET A 246 -22.60 -3.02 -8.49
C MET A 246 -23.00 -1.69 -9.16
N ARG A 247 -23.94 -0.94 -8.53
CA ARG A 247 -24.32 0.42 -8.93
C ARG A 247 -23.11 1.36 -9.00
N SER A 248 -22.22 1.27 -8.02
CA SER A 248 -20.99 2.07 -7.95
C SER A 248 -19.89 1.62 -8.92
N MET A 249 -19.99 0.43 -9.51
CA MET A 249 -19.10 -0.03 -10.58
C MET A 249 -19.54 0.55 -11.93
N MET A 250 -20.80 0.40 -12.31
CA MET A 250 -21.33 0.95 -13.57
C MET A 250 -21.19 2.47 -13.64
N ASN A 251 -21.55 3.19 -12.56
CA ASN A 251 -21.47 4.65 -12.53
C ASN A 251 -20.04 5.21 -12.49
N PHE A 252 -19.02 4.34 -12.41
CA PHE A 252 -17.61 4.69 -12.60
C PHE A 252 -17.08 4.23 -13.97
N HIS A 253 -17.59 3.11 -14.50
CA HIS A 253 -17.22 2.56 -15.79
C HIS A 253 -18.41 2.70 -16.77
N PRO A 254 -18.62 3.87 -17.41
CA PRO A 254 -19.81 4.13 -18.24
C PRO A 254 -20.00 3.12 -19.38
N ASN A 255 -18.89 2.58 -19.90
CA ASN A 255 -18.89 1.55 -20.95
C ASN A 255 -19.42 0.19 -20.48
N ILE A 256 -19.62 -0.02 -19.17
CA ILE A 256 -20.24 -1.23 -18.61
C ILE A 256 -21.76 -1.08 -18.48
N GLY A 257 -22.27 0.12 -18.17
CA GLY A 257 -23.65 0.29 -17.69
C GLY A 257 -24.79 0.08 -18.69
N LYS A 258 -24.53 -0.04 -20.00
CA LYS A 258 -25.57 -0.28 -21.02
C LYS A 258 -25.57 -1.75 -21.45
N GLY A 259 -26.72 -2.43 -21.34
CA GLY A 259 -26.87 -3.84 -21.71
C GLY A 259 -26.22 -4.83 -20.73
N PHE A 260 -25.89 -4.38 -19.52
CA PHE A 260 -25.08 -5.16 -18.58
C PHE A 260 -25.87 -6.30 -17.92
N VAL A 261 -27.16 -6.07 -17.61
CA VAL A 261 -28.04 -7.09 -17.03
C VAL A 261 -28.27 -8.20 -18.05
N GLU A 262 -28.53 -7.83 -19.30
CA GLU A 262 -28.72 -8.73 -20.43
C GLU A 262 -27.44 -9.53 -20.72
N SER A 263 -26.26 -8.88 -20.64
CA SER A 263 -24.97 -9.56 -20.76
C SER A 263 -24.74 -10.55 -19.60
N LEU A 264 -25.12 -10.20 -18.37
CA LEU A 264 -24.98 -11.07 -17.20
C LEU A 264 -25.98 -12.24 -17.24
N ARG A 265 -27.24 -12.00 -17.65
CA ARG A 265 -28.25 -13.04 -17.94
C ARG A 265 -27.69 -14.02 -18.96
N SER A 266 -27.23 -13.53 -20.11
CA SER A 266 -26.66 -14.33 -21.19
C SER A 266 -25.47 -15.21 -20.77
N GLU A 267 -24.54 -14.69 -19.96
CA GLU A 267 -23.40 -15.46 -19.44
C GLU A 267 -23.78 -16.44 -18.30
N ILE A 268 -24.89 -16.21 -17.57
CA ILE A 268 -25.44 -17.18 -16.59
C ILE A 268 -26.19 -18.31 -17.30
N ASP A 269 -26.93 -17.99 -18.36
CA ASP A 269 -27.65 -18.94 -19.20
C ASP A 269 -26.69 -19.79 -20.07
N ASN A 270 -25.57 -19.20 -20.50
CA ASN A 270 -24.54 -19.84 -21.33
C ASN A 270 -23.13 -19.71 -20.70
N PRO A 271 -22.84 -20.38 -19.56
CA PRO A 271 -21.61 -20.16 -18.80
C PRO A 271 -20.34 -20.52 -19.58
N ARG A 272 -19.48 -19.52 -19.79
CA ARG A 272 -18.19 -19.68 -20.47
C ARG A 272 -17.06 -19.70 -19.46
N THR A 273 -16.11 -20.62 -19.65
CA THR A 273 -14.79 -20.54 -19.01
C THR A 273 -13.98 -19.42 -19.66
N THR A 274 -14.11 -18.22 -19.13
CA THR A 274 -13.40 -17.03 -19.62
C THR A 274 -12.02 -16.90 -18.97
N GLY A 275 -11.09 -16.19 -19.63
CA GLY A 275 -9.68 -16.13 -19.21
C GLY A 275 -9.48 -15.62 -17.79
N ARG A 276 -8.33 -15.95 -17.19
CA ARG A 276 -8.12 -15.88 -15.74
C ARG A 276 -8.38 -14.53 -15.05
N THR A 277 -8.29 -13.42 -15.77
CA THR A 277 -8.43 -12.09 -15.17
C THR A 277 -9.85 -11.83 -14.64
N GLN A 278 -9.99 -10.80 -13.79
CA GLN A 278 -11.29 -10.31 -13.34
C GLN A 278 -12.15 -9.64 -14.44
N PHE A 279 -11.66 -9.62 -15.68
CA PHE A 279 -12.44 -9.29 -16.88
C PHE A 279 -12.68 -10.63 -17.59
N PRO A 280 -13.92 -11.01 -17.91
CA PRO A 280 -15.07 -10.16 -18.24
C PRO A 280 -15.85 -9.61 -17.04
N ASN A 281 -16.68 -8.60 -17.34
CA ASN A 281 -17.45 -7.82 -16.36
C ASN A 281 -18.42 -8.66 -15.48
N TRP A 282 -18.79 -9.89 -15.87
CA TRP A 282 -19.65 -10.71 -15.00
C TRP A 282 -18.94 -11.13 -13.71
N LYS A 283 -17.60 -11.31 -13.73
CA LYS A 283 -16.81 -11.66 -12.53
C LYS A 283 -16.91 -10.62 -11.41
N ILE A 284 -17.32 -9.38 -11.74
CA ILE A 284 -17.50 -8.27 -10.78
C ILE A 284 -18.97 -7.98 -10.45
N MET A 285 -19.93 -8.73 -11.01
CA MET A 285 -21.39 -8.54 -10.80
C MET A 285 -22.12 -9.80 -10.29
N ASP A 286 -21.41 -10.91 -10.10
CA ASP A 286 -21.91 -12.18 -9.58
C ASP A 286 -21.09 -12.61 -8.36
N ASN A 287 -21.58 -12.31 -7.16
CA ASN A 287 -20.98 -12.65 -5.86
C ASN A 287 -19.48 -12.27 -5.76
N TYR A 288 -19.18 -11.00 -6.10
CA TYR A 288 -17.81 -10.50 -6.25
C TYR A 288 -17.00 -10.55 -4.95
N ALA A 289 -17.59 -10.25 -3.78
CA ALA A 289 -16.88 -10.34 -2.50
C ALA A 289 -16.50 -11.79 -2.20
N VAL A 290 -17.42 -12.75 -2.40
CA VAL A 290 -17.13 -14.19 -2.30
C VAL A 290 -16.02 -14.61 -3.28
N ARG A 291 -16.05 -14.11 -4.53
CA ARG A 291 -15.00 -14.38 -5.55
C ARG A 291 -13.61 -13.91 -5.20
N LEU A 292 -13.48 -12.84 -4.40
CA LEU A 292 -12.19 -12.32 -3.93
C LEU A 292 -11.67 -13.02 -2.67
N LEU A 293 -12.56 -13.62 -1.86
CA LEU A 293 -12.23 -14.22 -0.56
C LEU A 293 -12.05 -15.75 -0.63
N ALA A 294 -12.89 -16.42 -1.41
CA ALA A 294 -12.73 -17.82 -1.81
C ALA A 294 -11.82 -17.92 -3.05
N PRO A 295 -11.23 -19.10 -3.35
CA PRO A 295 -10.48 -19.33 -4.60
C PRO A 295 -11.43 -19.49 -5.81
N ALA A 296 -12.27 -18.48 -6.07
CA ALA A 296 -13.50 -18.62 -6.84
C ALA A 296 -13.64 -17.65 -8.03
N LEU A 297 -12.60 -16.87 -8.37
CA LEU A 297 -12.64 -15.94 -9.51
C LEU A 297 -12.94 -16.65 -10.85
N GLU A 298 -12.47 -17.90 -11.00
CA GLU A 298 -12.61 -18.72 -12.21
C GLU A 298 -13.91 -19.53 -12.30
N VAL A 299 -14.73 -19.53 -11.25
CA VAL A 299 -16.03 -20.22 -11.26
C VAL A 299 -16.94 -19.53 -12.29
N PRO A 300 -17.60 -20.25 -13.22
CA PRO A 300 -18.45 -19.61 -14.23
C PRO A 300 -19.60 -18.77 -13.63
N ALA A 301 -20.17 -17.87 -14.44
CA ALA A 301 -21.25 -16.99 -14.00
C ALA A 301 -22.46 -17.78 -13.46
N GLY A 302 -22.99 -17.36 -12.30
CA GLY A 302 -24.11 -18.01 -11.63
C GLY A 302 -23.80 -19.40 -11.07
N LYS A 303 -22.52 -19.82 -11.01
CA LYS A 303 -22.08 -21.11 -10.44
C LYS A 303 -21.37 -20.99 -9.09
N ILE A 304 -21.39 -19.81 -8.47
CA ILE A 304 -20.99 -19.64 -7.06
C ILE A 304 -21.98 -20.41 -6.18
N THR A 305 -21.46 -21.15 -5.19
CA THR A 305 -22.21 -22.09 -4.35
C THR A 305 -22.06 -21.76 -2.87
N GLU A 306 -22.81 -22.48 -2.04
CA GLU A 306 -22.70 -22.38 -0.57
C GLU A 306 -21.31 -22.76 -0.06
N GLU A 307 -20.61 -23.69 -0.70
CA GLU A 307 -19.21 -24.03 -0.39
C GLU A 307 -18.29 -22.82 -0.57
N HIS A 308 -18.46 -22.07 -1.66
CA HIS A 308 -17.71 -20.84 -1.92
C HIS A 308 -18.04 -19.74 -0.89
N TYR A 309 -19.31 -19.60 -0.51
CA TYR A 309 -19.73 -18.73 0.60
C TYR A 309 -19.06 -19.11 1.93
N LEU A 310 -19.05 -20.39 2.28
CA LEU A 310 -18.44 -20.88 3.51
C LEU A 310 -16.91 -20.70 3.49
N MET A 311 -16.23 -20.87 2.34
CA MET A 311 -14.82 -20.54 2.17
C MET A 311 -14.53 -19.04 2.33
N ALA A 312 -15.38 -18.16 1.78
CA ALA A 312 -15.25 -16.71 1.93
C ALA A 312 -15.46 -16.26 3.38
N LYS A 313 -16.50 -16.79 4.05
CA LYS A 313 -16.81 -16.55 5.47
C LYS A 313 -15.71 -17.08 6.39
N SER A 314 -15.18 -18.27 6.11
CA SER A 314 -14.01 -18.82 6.81
C SER A 314 -12.79 -17.90 6.67
N THR A 315 -12.52 -17.42 5.45
CA THR A 315 -11.43 -16.47 5.17
C THR A 315 -11.59 -15.17 5.96
N LEU A 316 -12.80 -14.58 6.00
CA LEU A 316 -13.07 -13.39 6.84
C LEU A 316 -13.06 -13.66 8.35
N SER A 317 -13.20 -14.91 8.81
CA SER A 317 -13.11 -15.22 10.25
C SER A 317 -11.68 -15.03 10.81
N HIS A 318 -10.66 -15.01 9.94
CA HIS A 318 -9.28 -14.66 10.27
C HIS A 318 -8.99 -13.15 10.22
N PHE A 319 -9.93 -12.31 9.78
CA PHE A 319 -9.70 -10.86 9.66
C PHE A 319 -9.94 -10.18 11.02
N GLY A 320 -8.92 -9.49 11.53
CA GLY A 320 -9.05 -8.70 12.77
C GLY A 320 -10.04 -7.53 12.62
N HIS A 321 -10.26 -7.06 11.39
CA HIS A 321 -11.15 -5.94 11.08
C HIS A 321 -12.03 -6.26 9.86
N VAL A 322 -13.31 -6.53 10.07
CA VAL A 322 -14.34 -6.48 9.03
C VAL A 322 -15.30 -5.35 9.38
N GLN A 323 -15.73 -4.61 8.36
CA GLN A 323 -16.54 -3.41 8.48
C GLN A 323 -17.47 -3.30 7.27
N ARG A 324 -18.75 -2.95 7.48
CA ARG A 324 -19.66 -2.57 6.39
C ARG A 324 -19.56 -1.06 6.16
N LEU A 325 -19.45 -0.62 4.92
CA LEU A 325 -19.30 0.80 4.55
C LEU A 325 -20.50 1.62 5.05
N GLU A 326 -21.69 1.06 4.92
CA GLU A 326 -22.98 1.67 5.25
C GLU A 326 -23.11 2.01 6.75
N ASP A 327 -22.48 1.23 7.63
CA ASP A 327 -22.53 1.48 9.09
C ASP A 327 -21.50 2.52 9.57
N MET A 328 -20.52 2.91 8.73
CA MET A 328 -19.41 3.77 9.12
C MET A 328 -19.84 5.07 9.85
N PRO A 329 -20.91 5.79 9.44
CA PRO A 329 -21.37 6.98 10.16
C PRO A 329 -21.75 6.75 11.64
N HIS A 330 -21.97 5.49 12.04
CA HIS A 330 -22.40 5.12 13.39
C HIS A 330 -21.34 4.34 14.18
N ASN A 331 -20.47 3.55 13.54
CA ASN A 331 -19.54 2.65 14.23
C ASN A 331 -18.05 2.82 13.87
N ALA A 332 -17.68 3.76 12.99
CA ALA A 332 -16.30 3.94 12.55
C ALA A 332 -15.30 4.23 13.68
N GLY A 333 -15.70 4.89 14.77
CA GLY A 333 -14.82 5.07 15.95
C GLY A 333 -14.37 3.73 16.57
N THR A 334 -15.23 2.71 16.52
CA THR A 334 -14.90 1.34 16.92
C THR A 334 -13.95 0.66 15.93
N LEU A 335 -14.01 1.00 14.63
CA LEU A 335 -12.97 0.59 13.67
C LEU A 335 -11.64 1.30 13.95
N PHE A 336 -11.63 2.64 14.02
CA PHE A 336 -10.42 3.44 14.18
C PHE A 336 -9.68 3.14 15.49
N HIS A 337 -10.42 2.94 16.59
CA HIS A 337 -9.84 2.46 17.85
C HIS A 337 -9.20 1.06 17.71
N ARG A 338 -9.84 0.12 17.00
CA ARG A 338 -9.28 -1.22 16.71
C ARG A 338 -8.03 -1.16 15.82
N LEU A 339 -7.98 -0.25 14.85
CA LEU A 339 -6.81 0.00 13.98
C LEU A 339 -5.64 0.67 14.73
N GLY A 340 -5.91 1.25 15.91
CA GLY A 340 -4.96 2.00 16.72
C GLY A 340 -4.87 3.50 16.38
N TRP A 341 -5.69 3.97 15.44
CA TRP A 341 -5.71 5.33 14.90
C TRP A 341 -6.08 6.40 15.95
N PRO A 342 -5.88 7.70 15.66
CA PRO A 342 -6.38 8.81 16.47
C PRO A 342 -7.91 8.81 16.60
N ALA A 343 -8.41 9.26 17.76
CA ALA A 343 -9.83 9.60 17.93
C ALA A 343 -10.13 10.97 17.28
N GLY A 344 -11.37 11.19 16.85
CA GLY A 344 -11.77 12.37 16.08
C GLY A 344 -11.62 12.20 14.56
N MET A 345 -11.06 11.07 14.08
CA MET A 345 -11.03 10.73 12.66
C MET A 345 -12.42 10.49 12.05
N GLU A 346 -13.44 10.31 12.90
CA GLU A 346 -14.85 10.20 12.52
C GLU A 346 -15.32 11.42 11.71
N ALA A 347 -14.74 12.61 11.94
CA ALA A 347 -15.00 13.81 11.15
C ALA A 347 -14.71 13.64 9.64
N PHE A 348 -13.81 12.72 9.25
CA PHE A 348 -13.45 12.53 7.85
C PHE A 348 -14.42 11.66 7.04
N ILE A 349 -15.40 11.00 7.68
CA ILE A 349 -16.28 9.99 7.04
C ILE A 349 -17.19 10.62 5.98
N HIS A 350 -17.69 11.82 6.22
CA HIS A 350 -18.64 12.49 5.32
C HIS A 350 -17.99 13.07 4.05
N HIS A 351 -16.66 12.99 3.91
CA HIS A 351 -15.93 13.52 2.76
C HIS A 351 -15.74 12.46 1.67
N ARG A 352 -16.66 12.45 0.69
CA ARG A 352 -16.53 11.67 -0.56
C ARG A 352 -15.20 11.98 -1.25
N VAL A 353 -14.31 10.99 -1.35
CA VAL A 353 -12.95 11.19 -1.89
C VAL A 353 -12.92 11.31 -3.42
N ASN A 354 -13.82 10.62 -4.10
CA ASN A 354 -13.96 10.69 -5.56
C ASN A 354 -15.13 11.64 -5.90
N GLY A 355 -14.83 12.94 -6.00
CA GLY A 355 -15.80 13.97 -6.39
C GLY A 355 -16.31 13.77 -7.82
N ASP A 356 -17.60 14.06 -8.02
CA ASP A 356 -18.36 14.31 -9.28
C ASP A 356 -18.19 13.37 -10.49
N SER A 357 -17.39 12.30 -10.37
CA SER A 357 -17.23 11.26 -11.39
C SER A 357 -18.49 10.44 -11.68
N THR A 358 -19.59 10.70 -10.95
CA THR A 358 -20.94 10.16 -11.20
C THR A 358 -21.77 11.15 -12.01
N GLN A 359 -21.23 11.59 -13.16
CA GLN A 359 -22.02 12.23 -14.23
C GLN A 359 -23.07 11.28 -14.80
N HIS A 360 -22.86 9.97 -14.61
CA HIS A 360 -23.86 8.93 -14.83
C HIS A 360 -24.48 8.51 -13.50
N GLN A 361 -25.81 8.55 -13.46
CA GLN A 361 -26.66 7.97 -12.44
C GLN A 361 -27.50 6.87 -13.10
N TYR A 362 -26.86 5.75 -13.41
CA TYR A 362 -27.60 4.50 -13.65
C TYR A 362 -28.07 3.97 -12.28
N ASP A 363 -29.35 3.63 -12.23
CA ASP A 363 -30.01 2.90 -11.14
C ASP A 363 -30.75 1.71 -11.75
N PHE A 364 -30.81 0.59 -11.01
CA PHE A 364 -31.59 -0.58 -11.40
C PHE A 364 -33.10 -0.27 -11.35
N THR A 365 -33.86 -0.78 -12.31
CA THR A 365 -35.29 -1.02 -12.14
C THR A 365 -35.56 -2.04 -11.02
N LEU A 366 -36.80 -2.12 -10.55
CA LEU A 366 -37.18 -3.08 -9.50
C LEU A 366 -36.98 -4.54 -9.93
N GLU A 367 -37.27 -4.88 -11.20
CA GLU A 367 -37.04 -6.24 -11.73
C GLU A 367 -35.55 -6.59 -11.75
N GLU A 368 -34.72 -5.70 -12.28
CA GLU A 368 -33.26 -5.88 -12.29
C GLU A 368 -32.73 -6.02 -10.87
N ALA A 369 -33.20 -5.19 -9.92
CA ALA A 369 -32.77 -5.24 -8.52
C ALA A 369 -33.12 -6.58 -7.83
N GLU A 370 -34.36 -7.08 -7.95
CA GLU A 370 -34.73 -8.37 -7.35
C GLU A 370 -34.01 -9.55 -8.03
N TRP A 371 -33.84 -9.51 -9.36
CA TRP A 371 -33.06 -10.52 -10.07
C TRP A 371 -31.59 -10.52 -9.64
N LEU A 372 -30.96 -9.34 -9.55
CA LEU A 372 -29.57 -9.18 -9.09
C LEU A 372 -29.36 -9.66 -7.65
N LYS A 373 -30.32 -9.42 -6.74
CA LYS A 373 -30.31 -9.99 -5.38
C LYS A 373 -30.36 -11.51 -5.40
N SER A 374 -31.20 -12.10 -6.27
CA SER A 374 -31.39 -13.55 -6.33
C SER A 374 -30.11 -14.30 -6.72
N ILE A 375 -29.31 -13.73 -7.62
CA ILE A 375 -28.00 -14.28 -8.02
C ILE A 375 -26.90 -13.90 -7.01
N ASN A 376 -26.85 -12.66 -6.50
CA ASN A 376 -25.85 -12.20 -5.52
C ASN A 376 -26.16 -12.62 -4.06
N ARG A 377 -26.98 -13.66 -3.87
CA ARG A 377 -27.45 -14.11 -2.55
C ARG A 377 -26.34 -14.47 -1.57
N TYR A 378 -25.17 -14.90 -2.05
CA TYR A 378 -24.04 -15.29 -1.20
C TYR A 378 -23.21 -14.08 -0.77
N ASP A 379 -23.04 -13.07 -1.62
CA ASP A 379 -22.49 -11.77 -1.23
C ASP A 379 -23.41 -11.07 -0.19
N ILE A 380 -24.74 -11.16 -0.37
CA ILE A 380 -25.71 -10.63 0.60
C ILE A 380 -25.62 -11.38 1.94
N ALA A 381 -25.59 -12.72 1.91
CA ALA A 381 -25.45 -13.55 3.11
C ALA A 381 -24.06 -13.43 3.80
N LEU A 382 -23.06 -12.93 3.08
CA LEU A 382 -21.74 -12.60 3.64
C LEU A 382 -21.79 -11.21 4.30
N TYR A 383 -22.33 -10.22 3.59
CA TYR A 383 -22.49 -8.84 4.07
C TYR A 383 -23.34 -8.75 5.36
N GLU A 384 -24.53 -9.37 5.40
CA GLU A 384 -25.38 -9.36 6.60
C GLU A 384 -24.81 -10.19 7.76
N SER A 385 -23.80 -11.05 7.53
CA SER A 385 -23.14 -11.79 8.62
C SER A 385 -22.13 -10.97 9.44
N TYR A 386 -21.94 -9.68 9.09
CA TYR A 386 -21.10 -8.71 9.80
C TYR A 386 -21.88 -7.45 10.22
N ARG A 387 -23.15 -7.64 10.61
CA ARG A 387 -24.08 -6.60 11.09
C ARG A 387 -24.01 -6.40 12.61
#